data_AF-A0A2S9GPN9-F1
#
_entry.id   AF-A0A2S9GPN9-F1
#
_cell.length_a   1.000
_cell.length_b   1.000
_cell.length_c   1.000
_cell.angle_alpha   90.00
_cell.angle_beta   90.00
_cell.angle_gamma   90.00
#
_symmetry.space_group_name_H-M   'P 1'
#
loop_
_entity.id
_entity.type
_entity.pdbx_description
1 polymer ?
#
loop_
_entity_poly.entity_id
_entity_poly.type
_entity_poly.pdbx_seq_one_letter_code
_entity_poly.pdbx_strand_id
1 'polypeptide(L)' 'MHYAQALKAPRIRESAARLAEQARDASWTHEEYLAAVLSREVAAREASGAATRIRSAGFPTRKSLEDFNFDH' A
#
# COMPACT_ATOMS: atom_id res chain seq x y z
N MET A 1 -13.02 13.40 -6.76
CA MET A 1 -12.63 12.05 -6.30
C MET A 1 -13.53 11.56 -5.16
N HIS A 2 -14.86 11.58 -5.35
CA HIS A 2 -15.83 11.15 -4.32
C HIS A 2 -15.80 9.62 -4.10
N TYR A 3 -15.78 8.84 -5.19
CA TYR A 3 -15.81 7.38 -5.12
C TYR A 3 -14.59 6.76 -4.45
N ALA A 4 -13.38 7.30 -4.67
CA ALA A 4 -12.18 6.84 -3.98
C ALA A 4 -12.29 7.01 -2.45
N GLN A 5 -12.94 8.08 -1.99
CA GLN A 5 -13.19 8.31 -0.57
C GLN A 5 -14.25 7.35 -0.01
N ALA A 6 -15.36 7.16 -0.74
CA ALA A 6 -16.40 6.19 -0.37
C ALA A 6 -15.84 4.76 -0.27
N LEU A 7 -14.94 4.39 -1.18
CA LEU A 7 -14.22 3.10 -1.20
C LEU A 7 -13.06 3.03 -0.20
N LYS A 8 -12.82 4.10 0.59
CA LYS A 8 -11.69 4.21 1.52
C LYS A 8 -10.34 3.88 0.86
N ALA A 9 -10.12 4.37 -0.36
CA ALA A 9 -8.93 4.14 -1.18
C ALA A 9 -8.07 5.43 -1.28
N PRO A 10 -7.41 5.86 -0.20
CA PRO A 10 -6.71 7.13 -0.14
C PRO A 10 -5.49 7.19 -1.07
N ARG A 11 -4.79 6.06 -1.31
CA ARG A 11 -3.61 6.06 -2.19
C ARG A 11 -3.99 6.26 -3.63
N ILE A 12 -5.14 5.76 -4.07
CA ILE A 12 -5.64 6.05 -5.42
C ILE A 12 -5.69 7.57 -5.66
N ARG A 13 -6.17 8.35 -4.69
CA ARG A 13 -6.22 9.81 -4.80
C ARG A 13 -4.83 10.45 -4.87
N GLU A 14 -3.84 9.87 -4.19
CA GLU A 14 -2.46 10.36 -4.13
C GLU A 14 -1.60 9.97 -5.35
N SER A 15 -1.92 8.83 -5.99
CA SER A 15 -1.08 8.28 -7.08
C SER A 15 -1.71 8.36 -8.46
N ALA A 16 -3.03 8.40 -8.60
CA ALA A 16 -3.71 8.34 -9.90
C ALA A 16 -3.20 9.41 -10.88
N ALA A 17 -3.13 10.67 -10.44
CA ALA A 17 -2.70 11.76 -11.32
C ALA A 17 -1.24 11.58 -11.83
N ARG A 18 -0.31 11.23 -10.94
CA ARG A 18 1.09 10.97 -11.33
C ARG A 18 1.22 9.74 -12.23
N LEU A 19 0.51 8.67 -11.93
CA LEU A 19 0.53 7.46 -12.75
C LEU A 19 -0.13 7.68 -14.11
N ALA A 20 -1.11 8.58 -14.22
CA ALA A 20 -1.74 8.93 -15.48
C ALA A 20 -0.79 9.74 -16.38
N GLU A 21 0.06 10.60 -15.80
CA GLU A 21 1.14 11.27 -16.54
C GLU A 21 2.14 10.24 -17.08
N GLN A 22 2.64 9.39 -16.19
CA GLN A 22 3.59 8.34 -16.56
C GLN A 22 3.02 7.38 -17.62
N ALA A 23 1.74 7.01 -17.51
CA ALA A 23 1.06 6.16 -18.47
C ALA A 23 1.00 6.81 -19.86
N ARG A 24 0.74 8.11 -19.94
CA ARG A 24 0.73 8.84 -21.22
C ARG A 24 2.13 8.88 -21.83
N ASP A 25 3.13 9.23 -21.03
CA ASP A 25 4.53 9.31 -21.48
C ASP A 25 5.05 7.95 -21.96
N ALA A 26 4.69 6.87 -21.26
CA ALA A 26 5.11 5.51 -21.57
C ALA A 26 4.14 4.75 -22.51
N SER A 27 3.12 5.43 -23.05
CA SER A 27 2.09 4.83 -23.91
C SER A 27 1.43 3.57 -23.34
N TRP A 28 1.21 3.54 -22.03
CA TRP A 28 0.50 2.45 -21.36
C TRP A 28 -0.95 2.37 -21.85
N THR A 29 -1.43 1.15 -21.92
CA THR A 29 -2.86 0.86 -22.04
C THR A 29 -3.59 1.32 -20.78
N HIS A 30 -4.91 1.48 -20.91
CA HIS A 30 -5.77 1.80 -19.77
C HIS A 30 -5.70 0.72 -18.68
N GLU A 31 -5.57 -0.55 -19.09
CA GLU A 31 -5.49 -1.70 -18.19
C GLU A 31 -4.19 -1.68 -17.37
N GLU A 32 -3.06 -1.35 -17.98
CA GLU A 32 -1.76 -1.21 -17.29
C GLU A 32 -1.79 -0.06 -16.28
N TYR A 33 -2.35 1.10 -16.67
CA TYR A 33 -2.55 2.21 -15.75
C TYR A 33 -3.43 1.82 -14.56
N LEU A 34 -4.57 1.17 -14.82
CA LEU A 34 -5.49 0.73 -13.77
C LEU A 34 -4.82 -0.27 -12.84
N ALA A 35 -4.10 -1.26 -13.38
CA ALA A 35 -3.36 -2.24 -12.60
C ALA A 35 -2.31 -1.56 -11.70
N ALA A 36 -1.56 -0.58 -12.22
CA ALA A 36 -0.58 0.16 -11.44
C ALA A 36 -1.21 0.96 -10.29
N VAL A 37 -2.33 1.64 -10.55
CA VAL A 37 -3.07 2.40 -9.51
C VAL A 37 -3.57 1.47 -8.41
N LEU A 38 -4.19 0.34 -8.79
CA LEU A 38 -4.74 -0.63 -7.83
C LEU A 38 -3.63 -1.31 -7.03
N SER A 39 -2.53 -1.70 -7.69
CA SER A 39 -1.36 -2.31 -7.04
C SER A 39 -0.80 -1.42 -5.94
N ARG A 40 -0.68 -0.10 -6.19
CA ARG A 40 -0.19 0.85 -5.20
C ARG A 40 -1.10 0.99 -3.98
N GLU A 41 -2.40 0.95 -4.18
CA GLU A 41 -3.36 0.97 -3.08
C GLU A 41 -3.31 -0.34 -2.26
N VAL A 42 -3.25 -1.50 -2.92
CA VAL A 42 -3.13 -2.80 -2.24
C VAL A 42 -1.87 -2.86 -1.38
N ALA A 43 -0.70 -2.52 -1.95
CA ALA A 43 0.57 -2.53 -1.22
C ALA A 43 0.54 -1.63 0.03
N ALA A 44 -0.09 -0.45 -0.07
CA ALA A 44 -0.21 0.44 1.08
C ALA A 44 -1.18 -0.07 2.15
N ARG A 45 -2.25 -0.77 1.75
CA ARG A 45 -3.18 -1.41 2.70
C ARG A 45 -2.52 -2.56 3.42
N GLU A 46 -1.76 -3.39 2.72
CA GLU A 46 -1.01 -4.49 3.33
C GLU A 46 -0.01 -3.97 4.36
N ALA A 47 0.77 -2.94 4.02
CA ALA A 47 1.70 -2.30 4.93
C ALA A 47 1.01 -1.70 6.16
N SER A 48 -0.12 -1.01 5.97
CA SER A 48 -0.91 -0.41 7.06
C SER A 48 -1.55 -1.47 7.97
N GLY A 49 -2.03 -2.56 7.38
CA GLY A 49 -2.58 -3.70 8.09
C GLY A 49 -1.52 -4.42 8.92
N ALA A 50 -0.34 -4.68 8.33
CA ALA A 50 0.79 -5.25 9.04
C ALA A 50 1.23 -4.37 10.21
N ALA A 51 1.40 -3.07 10.01
CA ALA A 51 1.75 -2.12 11.07
C ALA A 51 0.70 -2.08 12.20
N THR A 52 -0.59 -2.15 11.85
CA THR A 52 -1.68 -2.18 12.84
C THR A 52 -1.66 -3.47 13.65
N ARG A 53 -1.41 -4.63 13.02
CA ARG A 53 -1.29 -5.93 13.72
C ARG A 53 -0.09 -5.99 14.66
N ILE A 54 1.06 -5.46 14.23
CA ILE A 54 2.26 -5.36 15.08
C ILE A 54 1.96 -4.49 16.31
N ARG A 55 1.33 -3.33 16.11
CA ARG A 55 0.93 -2.42 17.20
C ARG A 55 -0.07 -3.08 18.16
N SER A 56 -1.09 -3.78 17.63
CA SER A 56 -2.11 -4.43 18.47
C SER A 56 -1.56 -5.61 19.27
N ALA A 57 -0.51 -6.28 18.79
CA ALA A 57 0.15 -7.36 19.50
C ALA A 57 1.08 -6.89 20.63
N GLY A 58 1.21 -5.57 20.85
CA GLY A 58 2.01 -5.02 21.95
C GLY A 58 3.53 -5.18 21.75
N PHE A 59 4.00 -5.44 20.52
CA PHE A 59 5.43 -5.50 20.25
C PHE A 59 6.04 -4.08 20.31
N PRO A 60 6.99 -3.80 21.22
CA PRO A 60 7.48 -2.44 21.48
C PRO A 60 8.35 -1.86 20.35
N THR A 61 8.86 -2.69 19.44
CA THR A 61 9.59 -2.32 18.22
C THR A 61 9.44 -3.48 17.22
N ARG A 62 9.65 -3.25 15.91
CA ARG A 62 9.75 -4.32 14.91
C ARG A 62 10.84 -5.31 15.37
N LYS A 63 10.47 -6.41 16.02
CA LYS A 63 11.42 -7.47 16.34
C LYS A 63 11.76 -8.21 15.05
N SER A 64 13.04 -8.21 14.70
CA SER A 64 13.62 -9.14 13.73
C SER A 64 13.51 -10.55 14.31
N LEU A 65 13.49 -11.60 13.46
CA LEU A 65 13.54 -13.00 13.93
C LEU A 65 14.77 -13.25 14.83
N GLU A 66 15.82 -12.43 14.65
CA GLU A 66 17.10 -12.44 15.35
C GLU A 66 17.00 -11.91 16.79
N ASP A 67 15.94 -11.17 17.15
CA ASP A 67 15.72 -10.64 18.51
C ASP A 67 14.99 -11.62 19.44
N PHE A 68 14.64 -12.81 18.94
CA PHE A 68 14.03 -13.87 19.70
C PHE A 68 15.12 -14.81 20.22
N ASN A 69 15.36 -14.81 21.54
CA ASN A 69 16.15 -15.84 22.18
C ASN A 69 15.27 -17.10 22.35
N PHE A 70 15.63 -18.19 21.69
CA PHE A 70 14.92 -19.48 21.72
C PHE A 70 15.50 -20.47 22.73
N ASP A 71 16.54 -20.09 23.47
CA ASP A 71 17.14 -20.95 24.48
C ASP A 71 16.30 -20.93 25.76
N HIS A 72 15.64 -22.06 26.04
CA HIS A 72 15.03 -22.41 27.32
C HIS A 72 15.87 -23.46 28.03
#